data_AF-A0A6J4IMB1-F1
#
_entry.id   AF-A0A6J4IMB1-F1
#
_cell.length_a   1.000
_cell.length_b   1.000
_cell.length_c   1.000
_cell.angle_alpha   90.00
_cell.angle_beta   90.00
_cell.angle_gamma   90.00
#
_symmetry.space_group_name_H-M   'P 1'
#
loop_
_entity.id
_entity.type
_entity.pdbx_description
1 polymer ?
#
loop_
_entity_poly.entity_id
_entity_poly.type
_entity_poly.pdbx_seq_one_letter_code
_entity_poly.pdbx_strand_id
1 'polypeptide(L)'
;GELLVRAAAASDAGAAGVLGELEAERLTGMAFFARDLDEAGHLRTGVSVDEARDVLWTYNSAEVYELLVIGREWTPQRYGRWVADALAAALLP
;
A
#
# COMPACT_ATOMS: atom_id res chain seq x y z
N GLY A 1 11.44 9.15 6.77
CA GLY A 1 12.51 8.19 6.42
C GLY A 1 12.57 8.00 4.92
N GLU A 2 11.48 7.56 4.32
CA GLU A 2 11.36 7.18 2.91
C GLU A 2 11.44 8.34 1.90
N LEU A 3 10.94 9.53 2.28
CA LEU A 3 10.90 10.72 1.41
C LEU A 3 12.30 11.29 1.09
N LEU A 4 13.24 11.18 2.04
CA LEU A 4 14.64 11.53 1.81
C LEU A 4 15.34 10.53 0.89
N VAL A 5 14.93 9.24 0.94
CA VAL A 5 15.48 8.18 0.10
C VAL A 5 14.98 8.34 -1.34
N ARG A 6 13.70 8.66 -1.56
CA ARG A 6 13.17 8.94 -2.91
C ARG A 6 13.79 10.18 -3.57
N ALA A 7 14.00 11.26 -2.81
CA ALA A 7 14.69 12.45 -3.32
C ALA A 7 16.18 12.17 -3.64
N ALA A 8 16.84 11.31 -2.87
CA ALA A 8 18.24 10.92 -3.12
C ALA A 8 18.38 9.90 -4.27
N ALA A 9 17.43 8.97 -4.45
CA ALA A 9 17.42 7.95 -5.50
C ALA A 9 17.34 8.53 -6.92
N ALA A 10 16.74 9.71 -7.07
CA ALA A 10 16.76 10.46 -8.33
C ALA A 10 18.17 10.95 -8.73
N SER A 11 19.14 10.90 -7.79
CA SER A 11 20.52 11.36 -7.98
C SER A 11 21.61 10.32 -7.64
N ASP A 12 21.27 9.17 -7.06
CA ASP A 12 22.23 8.14 -6.61
C ASP A 12 21.64 6.72 -6.73
N ALA A 13 22.31 5.83 -7.46
CA ALA A 13 21.88 4.46 -7.72
C ALA A 13 21.75 3.60 -6.45
N GLY A 14 22.46 3.93 -5.36
CA GLY A 14 22.36 3.21 -4.09
C GLY A 14 21.02 3.40 -3.37
N ALA A 15 20.43 4.60 -3.47
CA ALA A 15 19.13 4.89 -2.87
C ALA A 15 17.96 4.28 -3.67
N ALA A 16 18.13 4.08 -4.98
CA ALA A 16 17.16 3.35 -5.80
C ALA A 16 17.08 1.84 -5.43
N GLY A 17 18.22 1.23 -5.05
CA GLY A 17 18.25 -0.17 -4.58
C GLY A 17 17.46 -0.38 -3.29
N VAL A 18 17.66 0.50 -2.30
CA VAL A 18 16.93 0.44 -1.02
C VAL A 18 15.42 0.65 -1.20
N LEU A 19 15.02 1.55 -2.11
CA LEU A 19 13.61 1.77 -2.42
C LEU A 19 12.96 0.52 -3.03
N GLY A 20 13.64 -0.11 -3.99
CA GLY A 20 13.15 -1.35 -4.61
C GLY A 20 13.02 -2.51 -3.63
N GLU A 21 13.95 -2.63 -2.67
CA GLU A 21 13.86 -3.63 -1.59
C GLU A 21 12.63 -3.39 -0.69
N LEU A 22 12.39 -2.15 -0.26
CA LEU A 22 11.22 -1.80 0.55
C LEU A 22 9.90 -2.06 -0.19
N GLU A 23 9.85 -1.76 -1.49
CA GLU A 23 8.68 -2.05 -2.32
C GLU A 23 8.42 -3.55 -2.47
N ALA A 24 9.48 -4.35 -2.62
CA ALA A 24 9.41 -5.81 -2.73
C ALA A 24 8.99 -6.47 -1.41
N GLU A 25 9.52 -5.99 -0.27
CA GLU A 25 9.10 -6.43 1.06
C GLU A 25 7.63 -6.11 1.30
N ARG A 26 7.19 -4.90 0.94
CA ARG A 26 5.80 -4.48 1.05
C ARG A 26 4.88 -5.34 0.19
N LEU A 27 5.25 -5.61 -1.06
CA LEU A 27 4.50 -6.51 -1.95
C LEU A 27 4.37 -7.92 -1.35
N THR A 28 5.46 -8.43 -0.78
CA THR A 28 5.48 -9.73 -0.08
C THR A 28 4.51 -9.72 1.10
N GLY A 29 4.55 -8.69 1.94
CA GLY A 29 3.63 -8.54 3.07
C GLY A 29 2.15 -8.47 2.64
N MET A 30 1.85 -7.74 1.56
CA MET A 30 0.49 -7.65 1.03
C MET A 30 0.02 -8.97 0.42
N ALA A 31 0.92 -9.77 -0.15
CA ALA A 31 0.60 -11.10 -0.67
C ALA A 31 0.27 -12.09 0.46
N PHE A 32 0.99 -12.03 1.59
CA PHE A 32 0.64 -12.81 2.78
C PHE A 32 -0.73 -12.39 3.32
N PHE A 33 -0.97 -11.08 3.48
CA PHE A 33 -2.24 -10.63 4.04
C PHE A 33 -3.44 -10.93 3.13
N ALA A 34 -3.28 -10.85 1.80
CA ALA A 34 -4.31 -11.24 0.84
C ALA A 34 -4.67 -12.73 0.96
N ARG A 35 -3.68 -13.60 1.18
CA ARG A 35 -3.91 -15.04 1.41
C ARG A 35 -4.65 -15.29 2.72
N ASP A 36 -4.24 -14.62 3.80
CA ASP A 36 -4.92 -14.76 5.10
C ASP A 36 -6.41 -14.36 5.01
N LEU A 37 -6.73 -13.31 4.25
CA LEU A 37 -8.12 -12.90 4.02
C LEU A 37 -8.93 -13.93 3.23
N ASP A 38 -8.32 -14.57 2.21
CA ASP A 38 -8.96 -15.61 1.41
C ASP A 38 -9.18 -16.89 2.22
N GLU A 39 -8.15 -17.34 2.94
CA GLU A 39 -8.21 -18.53 3.80
C GLU A 39 -9.23 -18.37 4.94
N ALA A 40 -9.41 -17.15 5.44
CA ALA A 40 -10.44 -16.81 6.42
C ALA A 40 -11.86 -16.64 5.81
N GLY A 41 -12.00 -16.69 4.48
CA GLY A 41 -13.28 -16.50 3.79
C GLY A 41 -13.81 -15.06 3.86
N HIS A 42 -12.92 -14.08 4.01
CA HIS A 42 -13.26 -12.67 4.14
C HIS A 42 -13.19 -11.89 2.83
N LEU A 43 -12.67 -12.47 1.75
CA LEU A 43 -12.71 -11.82 0.44
C LEU A 43 -14.14 -11.83 -0.15
N ARG A 44 -14.54 -10.70 -0.73
CA ARG A 44 -15.77 -10.58 -1.50
C ARG A 44 -15.77 -11.58 -2.65
N THR A 45 -16.92 -12.15 -2.95
CA THR A 45 -17.10 -13.04 -4.11
C THR A 45 -16.59 -12.39 -5.39
N GLY A 46 -15.71 -13.11 -6.10
CA GLY A 46 -15.12 -12.67 -7.36
C GLY A 46 -13.80 -11.90 -7.22
N VAL A 47 -13.38 -11.53 -6.01
CA VAL A 47 -12.05 -10.96 -5.76
C VAL A 47 -11.05 -12.08 -5.57
N SER A 48 -10.01 -12.11 -6.41
CA SER A 48 -8.91 -13.07 -6.29
C SER A 48 -7.87 -12.63 -5.26
N VAL A 49 -7.05 -13.56 -4.76
CA VAL A 49 -5.89 -13.25 -3.90
C VAL A 49 -4.92 -12.28 -4.57
N ASP A 50 -4.65 -12.44 -5.87
CA ASP A 50 -3.75 -11.54 -6.61
C ASP A 50 -4.34 -10.12 -6.72
N GLU A 51 -5.64 -10.00 -7.01
CA GLU A 51 -6.33 -8.72 -7.03
C GLU A 51 -6.34 -8.07 -5.63
N ALA A 52 -6.59 -8.86 -4.58
CA ALA A 52 -6.54 -8.38 -3.21
C ALA A 52 -5.14 -7.87 -2.82
N ARG A 53 -4.08 -8.59 -3.21
CA ARG A 53 -2.68 -8.14 -3.04
C ARG A 53 -2.46 -6.80 -3.73
N ASP A 54 -2.87 -6.66 -4.99
CA ASP A 54 -2.60 -5.45 -5.77
C ASP A 54 -3.36 -4.23 -5.23
N VAL A 55 -4.59 -4.43 -4.74
CA VAL A 55 -5.36 -3.40 -4.03
C VAL A 55 -4.66 -3.01 -2.73
N LEU A 56 -4.32 -3.97 -1.88
CA LEU A 56 -3.60 -3.73 -0.62
C LEU A 56 -2.27 -3.00 -0.86
N TRP A 57 -1.51 -3.43 -1.88
CA TRP A 57 -0.27 -2.81 -2.29
C TRP A 57 -0.48 -1.38 -2.78
N THR A 58 -1.55 -1.09 -3.52
CA THR A 58 -1.81 0.27 -4.00
C THR A 58 -2.07 1.23 -2.84
N TYR A 59 -2.94 0.86 -1.90
CA TYR A 59 -3.33 1.75 -0.79
C TYR A 59 -2.29 1.85 0.34
N ASN A 60 -1.31 0.93 0.38
CA ASN A 60 -0.19 1.01 1.30
C ASN A 60 1.04 1.75 0.70
N SER A 61 0.92 2.30 -0.50
CA SER A 61 2.00 3.04 -1.16
C SER A 61 2.23 4.41 -0.51
N ALA A 62 3.48 4.85 -0.48
CA ALA A 62 3.85 6.15 0.06
C ALA A 62 3.38 7.31 -0.86
N GLU A 63 3.21 7.05 -2.15
CA GLU A 63 2.66 7.97 -3.15
C GLU A 63 1.25 8.42 -2.78
N VAL A 64 0.37 7.50 -2.36
CA VAL A 64 -1.01 7.83 -1.99
C VAL A 64 -1.04 8.66 -0.69
N TYR A 65 -0.14 8.37 0.26
CA TYR A 65 0.03 9.19 1.46
C TYR A 65 0.52 10.61 1.11
N GLU A 66 1.53 10.74 0.26
CA GLU A 66 2.07 12.03 -0.17
C GLU A 66 1.01 12.87 -0.87
N LEU A 67 0.28 12.28 -1.82
CA LEU A 67 -0.78 12.99 -2.54
C LEU A 67 -1.82 13.57 -1.58
N LEU A 68 -2.30 12.77 -0.63
CA LEU A 68 -3.45 13.15 0.20
C LEU A 68 -3.06 13.91 1.46
N VAL A 69 -2.04 13.45 2.19
CA VAL A 69 -1.62 14.05 3.47
C VAL A 69 -0.71 15.25 3.24
N ILE A 70 0.28 15.14 2.35
CA ILE A 70 1.23 16.23 2.09
C ILE A 70 0.66 17.21 1.07
N GLY A 71 0.20 16.71 -0.09
CA GLY A 71 -0.25 17.56 -1.20
C GLY A 71 -1.65 18.15 -1.00
N ARG A 72 -2.55 17.45 -0.31
CA ARG A 72 -3.92 17.91 -0.05
C ARG A 72 -4.20 18.19 1.43
N GLU A 73 -3.16 18.16 2.26
CA GLU A 73 -3.21 18.53 3.68
C GLU A 73 -4.25 17.76 4.49
N TRP A 74 -4.54 16.50 4.12
CA TRP A 74 -5.37 15.65 4.95
C TRP A 74 -4.67 15.35 6.27
N THR A 75 -5.42 15.29 7.36
CA THR A 75 -4.86 14.77 8.60
C THR A 75 -4.55 13.27 8.46
N PRO A 76 -3.50 12.74 9.11
CA PRO A 76 -3.22 11.31 9.09
C PRO A 76 -4.39 10.45 9.58
N GLN A 77 -5.19 10.96 10.52
CA GLN A 77 -6.40 10.29 11.03
C GLN A 77 -7.48 10.17 9.94
N ARG A 78 -7.69 11.24 9.17
CA ARG A 78 -8.61 11.22 8.03
C ARG A 78 -8.13 10.26 6.96
N TYR A 79 -6.83 10.29 6.64
CA TYR A 79 -6.22 9.36 5.68
C TYR A 79 -6.42 7.91 6.10
N GLY A 80 -6.11 7.56 7.35
CA GLY A 80 -6.26 6.19 7.87
C GLY A 80 -7.71 5.70 7.80
N ARG A 81 -8.69 6.54 8.14
CA ARG A 81 -10.12 6.20 7.98
C ARG A 81 -10.46 5.93 6.53
N TRP A 82 -10.06 6.84 5.63
CA TRP A 82 -10.37 6.72 4.21
C TRP A 82 -9.74 5.47 3.57
N VAL A 83 -8.47 5.16 3.89
CA VAL A 83 -7.82 3.94 3.40
C VAL A 83 -8.55 2.69 3.92
N ALA A 84 -8.89 2.65 5.20
CA ALA A 84 -9.61 1.51 5.78
C ALA A 84 -10.97 1.31 5.11
N ASP A 85 -11.72 2.39 4.91
CA ASP A 85 -13.04 2.34 4.26
C ASP A 85 -12.92 1.91 2.79
N ALA A 86 -11.92 2.41 2.07
CA ALA A 86 -11.64 2.04 0.68
C ALA A 86 -11.23 0.57 0.54
N LEU A 87 -10.34 0.08 1.40
CA LEU A 87 -9.92 -1.33 1.41
C LEU A 87 -11.08 -2.26 1.78
N ALA A 88 -11.87 -1.91 2.80
CA ALA A 88 -13.05 -2.69 3.17
C ALA A 88 -14.04 -2.77 2.00
N ALA A 89 -14.36 -1.64 1.38
CA ALA A 89 -15.25 -1.59 0.22
C ALA A 89 -14.69 -2.34 -0.99
N ALA A 90 -13.36 -2.38 -1.18
CA ALA A 90 -12.73 -3.06 -2.30
C ALA A 90 -12.56 -4.57 -2.08
N LEU A 91 -12.43 -5.05 -0.84
CA LEU A 91 -11.99 -6.42 -0.55
C LEU A 91 -13.02 -7.27 0.17
N LEU A 92 -13.90 -6.66 0.97
CA LEU A 92 -14.79 -7.40 1.88
C LEU A 92 -16.22 -7.47 1.33
N PRO A 93 -17.02 -8.46 1.81
CA PRO A 93 -18.46 -8.58 1.51
C PRO A 93 -19.30 -7.38 1.89
#